data_AF-A0A388QA21-F1
#
_entry.id   AF-A0A388QA21-F1
#
_cell.length_a   1.000
_cell.length_b   1.000
_cell.length_c   1.000
_cell.angle_alpha   90.00
_cell.angle_beta   90.00
_cell.angle_gamma   90.00
#
_symmetry.space_group_name_H-M   'P 1'
#
loop_
_entity.id
_entity.type
_entity.pdbx_description
1 polymer ?
#
loop_
_entity_poly.entity_id
_entity_poly.type
_entity_poly.pdbx_seq_one_letter_code
_entity_poly.pdbx_strand_id
1 'polypeptide(L)'
;MPASLTFQEVVMALDSFWAQHGCLIWQPYNHQVGAGTMNPATALRVLGPEPWNVAYVEPSIRPDDGRYGENPNRLQQHFQYQVILKPDPGNPQELYLESLKALGLNLAAHDVRFVEDNWESPALGAWGLGWEVWLDGQEITQFTYFQQAGGLVLDPVSVEITYGLERILIALQRVRGFRDIRWSAALTYADVNLQSEQEYSKYYFEVADVERLRTQFDSYESEARAVLAAGLVLPAYDNVLRCSHAFNVLDTRGAVGVTERAQFFKRMRNLTRQVAEAWRAQRAELGHPLLADAAEPAAGPAVQLPLAKAPATFLLEIGTEELPAADVDGAIAQLQLLLPQMLLAERLAHGEIVVNGTPRRLAVSIAGLPALQPDAETVARGPAVSNAFDAAGQPTKAAQGFARGKGVDVSALQRRSMDGGEYVVALVRATGQPLAAVLAELAPRIIAALEFKKSMRWRPGRDAPGFSRPVRWITAMIDAQALPFAWGGLQAGSASRALRSDAAPGGTVIEIGAAGSYSQSLLAHGIVLEHETRARIIMEQAQQLAAQVDGTIAADAALLAEVANLVECPTAFLGRLKKRFWICRKRCWCR
;
A
#
# COMPACT_ATOMS: atom_id res chain seq x y z
N MET A 1 0.66 -9.80 -37.28
CA MET A 1 0.23 -9.54 -35.88
C MET A 1 -1.27 -9.41 -35.89
N PRO A 2 -2.01 -9.96 -34.91
CA PRO A 2 -3.44 -9.67 -34.78
C PRO A 2 -3.62 -8.15 -34.69
N ALA A 3 -4.73 -7.64 -35.22
CA ALA A 3 -5.04 -6.22 -35.13
C ALA A 3 -5.16 -5.82 -33.66
N SER A 4 -4.57 -4.69 -33.25
CA SER A 4 -4.74 -4.17 -31.90
C SER A 4 -6.21 -3.86 -31.62
N LEU A 5 -6.65 -4.08 -30.38
CA LEU A 5 -8.02 -3.83 -29.96
C LEU A 5 -8.39 -2.35 -30.15
N THR A 6 -9.61 -2.12 -30.62
CA THR A 6 -10.26 -0.80 -30.67
C THR A 6 -10.69 -0.34 -29.27
N PHE A 7 -11.04 0.94 -29.12
CA PHE A 7 -11.48 1.49 -27.83
C PHE A 7 -12.63 0.68 -27.22
N GLN A 8 -13.67 0.39 -28.02
CA GLN A 8 -14.83 -0.37 -27.53
C GLN A 8 -14.49 -1.83 -27.20
N GLU A 9 -13.56 -2.45 -27.92
CA GLU A 9 -13.11 -3.82 -27.62
C GLU A 9 -12.28 -3.88 -26.34
N VAL A 10 -11.49 -2.84 -26.03
CA VAL A 10 -10.77 -2.73 -24.74
C VAL A 10 -11.75 -2.64 -23.59
N VAL A 11 -12.80 -1.81 -23.70
CA VAL A 11 -13.85 -1.74 -22.67
C VAL A 11 -14.51 -3.10 -22.46
N MET A 12 -14.95 -3.76 -23.54
CA MET A 12 -15.59 -5.09 -23.45
C MET A 12 -14.66 -6.16 -22.86
N ALA A 13 -13.36 -6.10 -23.16
CA ALA A 13 -12.37 -7.01 -22.62
C ALA A 13 -12.15 -6.81 -21.12
N LEU A 14 -12.10 -5.56 -20.65
CA LEU A 14 -12.01 -5.25 -19.22
C LEU A 14 -13.30 -5.63 -18.48
N ASP A 15 -14.48 -5.35 -19.04
CA ASP A 15 -15.76 -5.78 -18.47
C ASP A 15 -15.79 -7.30 -18.30
N SER A 16 -15.40 -8.03 -19.36
CA SER A 16 -15.36 -9.48 -19.34
C SER A 16 -14.34 -10.02 -18.32
N PHE A 17 -13.15 -9.43 -18.28
CA PHE A 17 -12.09 -9.83 -17.35
C PHE A 17 -12.52 -9.65 -15.90
N TRP A 18 -13.02 -8.47 -15.53
CA TRP A 18 -13.39 -8.17 -14.15
C TRP A 18 -14.68 -8.89 -13.72
N ALA A 19 -15.63 -9.12 -14.64
CA ALA A 19 -16.79 -9.95 -14.35
C ALA A 19 -16.39 -11.40 -14.00
N GLN A 20 -15.40 -11.96 -14.73
CA GLN A 20 -14.87 -13.30 -14.44
C GLN A 20 -14.14 -13.37 -13.08
N HIS A 21 -13.64 -12.23 -12.58
CA HIS A 21 -13.02 -12.10 -11.26
C HIS A 21 -14.00 -11.64 -10.17
N GLY A 22 -15.31 -11.78 -10.42
CA GLY A 22 -16.35 -11.58 -9.40
C GLY A 22 -16.77 -10.12 -9.18
N CYS A 23 -16.40 -9.20 -10.08
CA CYS A 23 -16.92 -7.84 -10.05
C CYS A 23 -18.33 -7.76 -10.64
N LEU A 24 -19.21 -6.99 -9.99
CA LEU A 24 -20.40 -6.44 -10.63
C LEU A 24 -19.96 -5.46 -11.72
N ILE A 25 -20.48 -5.60 -12.95
CA ILE A 25 -20.26 -4.61 -14.00
C ILE A 25 -21.29 -3.49 -13.85
N TRP A 26 -20.83 -2.34 -13.37
CA TRP A 26 -21.64 -1.14 -13.17
C TRP A 26 -21.63 -0.26 -14.42
N GLN A 27 -22.45 0.80 -14.42
CA GLN A 27 -22.59 1.70 -15.56
C GLN A 27 -22.04 3.09 -15.20
N PRO A 28 -21.59 3.87 -16.21
CA PRO A 28 -21.26 5.28 -16.03
C PRO A 28 -22.35 6.02 -15.26
N TYR A 29 -21.96 6.90 -14.34
CA TYR A 29 -22.95 7.67 -13.59
C TYR A 29 -23.56 8.76 -14.47
N ASN A 30 -24.82 9.09 -14.23
CA ASN A 30 -25.57 10.06 -15.05
C ASN A 30 -25.34 11.54 -14.62
N HIS A 31 -24.30 11.82 -13.84
CA HIS A 31 -23.87 13.17 -13.45
C HIS A 31 -22.41 13.38 -13.83
N GLN A 32 -22.03 14.65 -14.05
CA GLN A 32 -20.62 14.98 -14.29
C GLN A 32 -19.78 14.70 -13.05
N VAL A 33 -18.80 13.82 -13.20
CA VAL A 33 -17.84 13.45 -12.15
C VAL A 33 -16.41 13.64 -12.66
N GLY A 34 -15.47 13.97 -11.77
CA GLY A 34 -14.06 14.16 -12.13
C GLY A 34 -13.20 12.87 -12.13
N ALA A 35 -13.76 11.78 -11.57
CA ALA A 35 -13.16 10.46 -11.50
C ALA A 35 -14.22 9.40 -11.15
N GLY A 36 -13.95 8.13 -11.49
CA GLY A 36 -14.71 6.96 -11.07
C GLY A 36 -14.92 6.86 -9.56
N THR A 37 -13.99 7.38 -8.77
CA THR A 37 -14.08 7.48 -7.32
C THR A 37 -15.33 8.23 -6.83
N MET A 38 -15.81 9.21 -7.61
CA MET A 38 -16.98 10.02 -7.26
C MET A 38 -18.32 9.32 -7.57
N ASN A 39 -18.34 8.27 -8.37
CA ASN A 39 -19.56 7.49 -8.59
C ASN A 39 -20.01 6.87 -7.25
N PRO A 40 -21.30 6.87 -6.90
CA PRO A 40 -21.79 6.26 -5.65
C PRO A 40 -21.45 4.77 -5.53
N ALA A 41 -21.25 4.06 -6.64
CA ALA A 41 -20.75 2.69 -6.65
C ALA A 41 -19.32 2.55 -6.10
N THR A 42 -18.57 3.64 -5.96
CA THR A 42 -17.32 3.73 -5.21
C THR A 42 -17.53 4.51 -3.92
N ALA A 43 -17.76 5.83 -3.99
CA ALA A 43 -17.71 6.74 -2.83
C ALA A 43 -18.56 6.31 -1.63
N LEU A 44 -19.74 5.73 -1.88
CA LEU A 44 -20.63 5.26 -0.83
C LEU A 44 -20.39 3.78 -0.49
N ARG A 45 -20.08 2.94 -1.48
CA ARG A 45 -19.92 1.49 -1.27
C ARG A 45 -18.62 1.08 -0.60
N VAL A 46 -17.59 1.92 -0.65
CA VAL A 46 -16.37 1.72 0.16
C VAL A 46 -16.65 1.86 1.65
N LEU A 47 -17.73 2.55 2.05
CA LEU A 47 -18.11 2.74 3.45
C LEU A 47 -18.76 1.49 4.06
N GLY A 48 -18.52 1.27 5.35
CA GLY A 48 -19.11 0.16 6.12
C GLY A 48 -18.46 -1.20 5.89
N PRO A 49 -18.95 -2.26 6.53
CA PRO A 49 -18.29 -3.57 6.54
C PRO A 49 -18.61 -4.44 5.31
N GLU A 50 -19.64 -4.09 4.54
CA GLU A 50 -20.13 -4.90 3.43
C GLU A 50 -19.07 -5.07 2.32
N PRO A 51 -18.80 -6.31 1.86
CA PRO A 51 -17.92 -6.55 0.72
C PRO A 51 -18.54 -5.98 -0.55
N TRP A 52 -17.69 -5.53 -1.46
CA TRP A 52 -18.11 -4.87 -2.69
C TRP A 52 -17.01 -4.94 -3.76
N ASN A 53 -17.26 -5.76 -4.79
CA ASN A 53 -16.41 -5.84 -5.97
C ASN A 53 -17.19 -5.28 -7.17
N VAL A 54 -16.69 -4.21 -7.77
CA VAL A 54 -17.36 -3.54 -8.90
C VAL A 54 -16.35 -3.06 -9.93
N ALA A 55 -16.72 -3.10 -11.21
CA ALA A 55 -15.94 -2.55 -12.31
C ALA A 55 -16.84 -1.80 -13.29
N TYR A 56 -16.36 -0.70 -13.87
CA TYR A 56 -17.14 0.12 -14.82
C TYR A 56 -16.29 1.15 -15.56
N VAL A 57 -16.78 1.60 -16.71
CA VAL A 57 -16.28 2.83 -17.36
C VAL A 57 -16.84 4.06 -16.67
N GLU A 58 -16.02 5.09 -16.47
CA GLU A 58 -16.46 6.41 -16.01
C GLU A 58 -15.93 7.53 -16.92
N PRO A 59 -16.79 8.19 -17.71
CA PRO A 59 -16.45 9.44 -18.40
C PRO A 59 -16.17 10.54 -17.36
N SER A 60 -14.89 10.86 -17.20
CA SER A 60 -14.39 11.74 -16.16
C SER A 60 -14.10 13.13 -16.73
N ILE A 61 -14.72 14.15 -16.14
CA ILE A 61 -14.70 15.54 -16.59
C ILE A 61 -13.83 16.39 -15.64
N ARG A 62 -12.75 16.92 -16.17
CA ARG A 62 -11.80 17.82 -15.50
C ARG A 62 -11.69 19.11 -16.32
N PRO A 63 -12.49 20.14 -16.01
CA PRO A 63 -12.53 21.39 -16.78
C PRO A 63 -11.15 22.02 -17.03
N ASP A 64 -10.27 22.01 -16.02
CA ASP A 64 -8.93 22.61 -16.08
C ASP A 64 -7.96 21.88 -17.02
N ASP A 65 -8.30 20.64 -17.40
CA ASP A 65 -7.53 19.81 -18.31
C ASP A 65 -7.83 20.09 -19.78
N GLY A 66 -8.85 20.90 -20.11
CA GLY A 66 -9.19 21.22 -21.50
C GLY A 66 -8.04 21.86 -22.27
N ARG A 67 -7.79 21.42 -23.50
CA ARG A 67 -6.72 21.95 -24.36
C ARG A 67 -7.17 22.20 -25.80
N TYR A 68 -8.48 22.44 -26.00
CA TYR A 68 -9.07 22.69 -27.32
C TYR A 68 -8.76 21.58 -28.35
N GLY A 69 -8.46 20.39 -27.84
CA GLY A 69 -8.04 19.22 -28.60
C GLY A 69 -6.61 19.30 -29.14
N GLU A 70 -5.86 20.37 -28.91
CA GLU A 70 -4.51 20.57 -29.46
C GLU A 70 -3.44 19.71 -28.77
N ASN A 71 -3.66 19.37 -27.50
CA ASN A 71 -2.76 18.52 -26.73
C ASN A 71 -3.01 17.03 -27.03
N PRO A 72 -1.98 16.21 -27.29
CA PRO A 72 -2.17 14.80 -27.63
C PRO A 72 -2.62 13.91 -26.47
N ASN A 73 -2.45 14.34 -25.21
CA ASN A 73 -2.58 13.49 -24.01
C ASN A 73 -3.47 14.08 -22.91
N ARG A 74 -3.92 15.33 -23.04
CA ARG A 74 -4.71 16.02 -22.02
C ARG A 74 -6.03 16.52 -22.61
N LEU A 75 -7.11 16.17 -21.94
CA LEU A 75 -8.50 16.34 -22.37
C LEU A 75 -9.35 16.83 -21.20
N GLN A 76 -10.38 17.64 -21.49
CA GLN A 76 -11.38 18.00 -20.49
C GLN A 76 -12.22 16.81 -20.06
N GLN A 77 -12.50 15.87 -20.98
CA GLN A 77 -13.18 14.61 -20.70
C GLN A 77 -12.33 13.45 -21.21
N HIS A 78 -12.08 12.49 -20.33
CA HIS A 78 -11.40 11.23 -20.64
C HIS A 78 -12.17 10.06 -20.02
N PHE A 79 -11.93 8.85 -20.49
CA PHE A 79 -12.61 7.66 -20.00
C PHE A 79 -11.70 6.90 -19.05
N GLN A 80 -12.12 6.86 -17.79
CA GLN A 80 -11.54 5.95 -16.82
C GLN A 80 -12.20 4.59 -16.95
N TYR A 81 -11.45 3.53 -16.69
CA TYR A 81 -12.03 2.26 -16.27
C TYR A 81 -11.73 2.11 -14.78
N GLN A 82 -12.76 1.95 -13.97
CA GLN A 82 -12.72 1.98 -12.52
C GLN A 82 -12.97 0.57 -11.99
N VAL A 83 -12.19 0.16 -11.00
CA VAL A 83 -12.39 -1.09 -10.28
C VAL A 83 -12.28 -0.82 -8.79
N ILE A 84 -13.21 -1.37 -8.01
CA ILE A 84 -13.12 -1.45 -6.56
C ILE A 84 -13.16 -2.92 -6.14
N LEU A 85 -12.19 -3.32 -5.32
CA LEU A 85 -12.14 -4.62 -4.67
C LEU A 85 -12.19 -4.41 -3.16
N LYS A 86 -13.24 -4.93 -2.51
CA LYS A 86 -13.46 -4.76 -1.08
C LYS A 86 -13.97 -6.07 -0.48
N PRO A 87 -13.22 -6.69 0.46
CA PRO A 87 -11.89 -6.27 0.95
C PRO A 87 -10.79 -6.46 -0.11
N ASP A 88 -9.57 -6.03 0.21
CA ASP A 88 -8.36 -6.40 -0.54
C ASP A 88 -8.28 -7.92 -0.80
N PRO A 89 -8.16 -8.38 -2.06
CA PRO A 89 -8.16 -9.81 -2.41
C PRO A 89 -6.85 -10.52 -2.06
N GLY A 90 -5.78 -9.79 -1.71
CA GLY A 90 -4.48 -10.37 -1.38
C GLY A 90 -3.47 -10.36 -2.53
N ASN A 91 -3.93 -10.20 -3.77
CA ASN A 91 -3.11 -10.16 -5.00
C ASN A 91 -3.61 -9.13 -6.05
N PRO A 92 -4.00 -7.90 -5.67
CA PRO A 92 -4.68 -7.00 -6.60
C PRO A 92 -3.75 -6.44 -7.68
N GLN A 93 -2.44 -6.30 -7.42
CA GLN A 93 -1.47 -5.90 -8.45
C GLN A 93 -1.29 -6.99 -9.52
N GLU A 94 -1.36 -8.27 -9.14
CA GLU A 94 -1.32 -9.40 -10.06
C GLU A 94 -2.53 -9.42 -10.98
N LEU A 95 -3.73 -9.28 -10.41
CA LEU A 95 -4.99 -9.17 -11.18
C LEU A 95 -4.93 -8.00 -12.17
N TYR A 96 -4.39 -6.86 -11.74
CA TYR A 96 -4.17 -5.71 -12.61
C TYR A 96 -3.24 -6.05 -13.79
N LEU A 97 -2.07 -6.65 -13.54
CA LEU A 97 -1.13 -7.01 -14.62
C LEU A 97 -1.71 -8.07 -15.56
N GLU A 98 -2.49 -9.02 -15.05
CA GLU A 98 -3.23 -9.98 -15.87
C GLU A 98 -4.28 -9.29 -16.75
N SER A 99 -4.97 -8.28 -16.24
CA SER A 99 -5.92 -7.49 -17.04
C SER A 99 -5.22 -6.82 -18.22
N LEU A 100 -4.00 -6.28 -18.04
CA LEU A 100 -3.23 -5.70 -19.13
C LEU A 100 -2.80 -6.75 -20.17
N LYS A 101 -2.40 -7.95 -19.71
CA LYS A 101 -2.09 -9.08 -20.60
C LYS A 101 -3.33 -9.50 -21.40
N ALA A 102 -4.51 -9.50 -20.78
CA ALA A 102 -5.78 -9.81 -21.44
C ALA A 102 -6.14 -8.80 -22.55
N LEU A 103 -5.68 -7.55 -22.43
CA LEU A 103 -5.77 -6.54 -23.51
C LEU A 103 -4.78 -6.75 -24.66
N GLY A 104 -3.87 -7.73 -24.54
CA GLY A 104 -2.84 -8.02 -25.53
C GLY A 104 -1.53 -7.25 -25.33
N LEU A 105 -1.32 -6.59 -24.18
CA LEU A 105 -0.02 -5.99 -23.86
C LEU A 105 0.98 -7.09 -23.49
N ASN A 106 2.11 -7.11 -24.21
CA ASN A 106 3.24 -7.95 -23.85
C ASN A 106 4.09 -7.23 -22.80
N LEU A 107 3.82 -7.47 -21.52
CA LEU A 107 4.52 -6.79 -20.42
C LEU A 107 6.04 -7.06 -20.41
N ALA A 108 6.53 -8.15 -21.02
CA ALA A 108 7.96 -8.40 -21.15
C ALA A 108 8.66 -7.45 -22.16
N ALA A 109 7.89 -6.77 -23.01
CA ALA A 109 8.38 -5.80 -23.99
C ALA A 109 8.22 -4.34 -23.52
N HIS A 110 7.67 -4.12 -22.32
CA HIS A 110 7.36 -2.80 -21.78
C HIS A 110 7.96 -2.62 -20.38
N ASP A 111 8.35 -1.39 -20.08
CA ASP A 111 8.80 -1.01 -18.74
C ASP A 111 7.58 -0.60 -17.90
N VAL A 112 7.11 -1.53 -17.05
CA VAL A 112 5.98 -1.31 -16.13
C VAL A 112 6.51 -1.03 -14.74
N ARG A 113 6.22 0.15 -14.19
CA ARG A 113 6.68 0.57 -12.86
C ARG A 113 5.53 0.99 -11.97
N PHE A 114 5.58 0.59 -10.70
CA PHE A 114 4.72 1.08 -9.64
C PHE A 114 5.47 2.17 -8.88
N VAL A 115 5.22 3.42 -9.25
CA VAL A 115 5.87 4.58 -8.64
C VAL A 115 5.01 5.04 -7.47
N GLU A 116 5.62 5.26 -6.30
CA GLU A 116 4.87 5.75 -5.15
C GLU A 116 4.10 7.02 -5.50
N ASP A 117 2.79 7.01 -5.25
CA ASP A 117 1.99 8.21 -5.15
C ASP A 117 0.85 8.01 -4.16
N ASN A 118 0.66 8.99 -3.28
CA ASN A 118 -0.38 8.96 -2.27
C ASN A 118 -1.54 9.83 -2.73
N TRP A 119 -2.72 9.23 -2.84
CA TRP A 119 -3.90 9.92 -3.35
C TRP A 119 -4.73 10.55 -2.23
N GLU A 120 -5.15 11.80 -2.44
CA GLU A 120 -6.09 12.51 -1.58
C GLU A 120 -7.11 13.29 -2.43
N SER A 121 -8.39 13.18 -2.07
CA SER A 121 -9.46 14.05 -2.56
C SER A 121 -10.02 14.91 -1.43
N PRO A 122 -9.60 16.20 -1.35
CA PRO A 122 -10.07 17.12 -0.32
C PRO A 122 -11.59 17.33 -0.31
N ALA A 123 -12.24 17.25 -1.47
CA ALA A 123 -13.69 17.43 -1.63
C ALA A 123 -14.50 16.22 -1.14
N LEU A 124 -13.96 15.01 -1.35
CA LEU A 124 -14.59 13.78 -0.87
C LEU A 124 -14.21 13.43 0.57
N GLY A 125 -13.19 14.09 1.13
CA GLY A 125 -12.64 13.69 2.44
C GLY A 125 -12.09 12.26 2.42
N ALA A 126 -11.57 11.84 1.25
CA ALA A 126 -11.07 10.52 0.99
C ALA A 126 -9.57 10.57 0.73
N TRP A 127 -8.84 9.57 1.23
CA TRP A 127 -7.40 9.44 1.00
C TRP A 127 -6.97 7.98 1.12
N GLY A 128 -5.85 7.68 0.48
CA GLY A 128 -5.24 6.35 0.48
C GLY A 128 -3.77 6.39 0.09
N LEU A 129 -3.11 5.25 0.24
CA LEU A 129 -1.74 5.05 -0.23
C LEU A 129 -1.78 4.15 -1.45
N GLY A 130 -0.82 4.30 -2.35
CA GLY A 130 -0.69 3.38 -3.48
C GLY A 130 0.39 3.82 -4.45
N TRP A 131 0.08 3.70 -5.73
CA TRP A 131 1.03 3.91 -6.81
C TRP A 131 0.38 4.52 -8.04
N GLU A 132 1.15 5.33 -8.74
CA GLU A 132 0.98 5.52 -10.17
C GLU A 132 1.64 4.35 -10.90
N VAL A 133 0.94 3.74 -11.85
CA VAL A 133 1.52 2.73 -12.73
C VAL A 133 1.94 3.38 -14.04
N TRP A 134 3.24 3.30 -14.32
CA TRP A 134 3.86 3.85 -15.52
C TRP A 134 4.17 2.73 -16.51
N LEU A 135 3.84 2.94 -17.78
CA LEU A 135 4.15 2.08 -18.93
C LEU A 135 5.00 2.90 -19.92
N ASP A 136 6.26 2.52 -20.12
CA ASP A 136 7.20 3.19 -21.04
C ASP A 136 7.30 4.71 -20.83
N GLY A 137 7.23 5.16 -19.57
CA GLY A 137 7.31 6.58 -19.22
C GLY A 137 5.98 7.34 -19.34
N GLN A 138 4.85 6.66 -19.51
CA GLN A 138 3.51 7.22 -19.42
C GLN A 138 2.72 6.58 -18.28
N GLU A 139 2.24 7.38 -17.34
CA GLU A 139 1.30 6.93 -16.31
C GLU A 139 0.00 6.44 -16.98
N ILE A 140 -0.39 5.18 -16.78
CA ILE A 140 -1.57 4.56 -17.37
C ILE A 140 -2.66 4.22 -16.36
N THR A 141 -2.34 4.13 -15.06
CA THR A 141 -3.27 3.69 -14.02
C THR A 141 -2.92 4.32 -12.68
N GLN A 142 -3.93 4.72 -11.89
CA GLN A 142 -3.79 4.98 -10.47
C GLN A 142 -4.21 3.75 -9.67
N PHE A 143 -3.42 3.38 -8.67
CA PHE A 143 -3.71 2.30 -7.73
C PHE A 143 -3.79 2.88 -6.32
N THR A 144 -4.84 2.60 -5.54
CA THR A 144 -5.04 3.24 -4.23
C THR A 144 -5.73 2.32 -3.23
N TYR A 145 -5.16 2.18 -2.04
CA TYR A 145 -5.81 1.56 -0.89
C TYR A 145 -6.46 2.62 -0.02
N PHE A 146 -7.79 2.73 -0.08
CA PHE A 146 -8.51 3.72 0.70
C PHE A 146 -8.39 3.47 2.21
N GLN A 147 -7.80 4.43 2.92
CA GLN A 147 -7.78 4.43 4.38
C GLN A 147 -8.99 5.17 4.95
N GLN A 148 -9.50 6.14 4.20
CA GLN A 148 -10.63 6.96 4.58
C GLN A 148 -11.46 7.34 3.36
N ALA A 149 -12.78 7.45 3.55
CA ALA A 149 -13.69 8.09 2.60
C ALA A 149 -14.78 8.86 3.36
N GLY A 150 -15.17 10.04 2.86
CA GLY A 150 -16.19 10.85 3.51
C GLY A 150 -15.84 11.28 4.95
N GLY A 151 -14.55 11.38 5.30
CA GLY A 151 -14.13 11.63 6.68
C GLY A 151 -14.14 10.42 7.61
N LEU A 152 -14.53 9.24 7.12
CA LEU A 152 -14.68 8.01 7.91
C LEU A 152 -13.55 7.03 7.59
N VAL A 153 -12.91 6.49 8.63
CA VAL A 153 -11.93 5.41 8.49
C VAL A 153 -12.62 4.15 7.96
N LEU A 154 -12.01 3.50 6.98
CA LEU A 154 -12.57 2.30 6.35
C LEU A 154 -12.12 1.03 7.08
N ASP A 155 -13.07 0.11 7.24
CA ASP A 155 -12.84 -1.25 7.72
C ASP A 155 -13.95 -2.15 7.16
N PRO A 156 -13.67 -3.03 6.17
CA PRO A 156 -12.35 -3.27 5.58
C PRO A 156 -11.91 -2.18 4.59
N VAL A 157 -10.61 -2.12 4.34
CA VAL A 157 -10.01 -1.27 3.30
C VAL A 157 -10.40 -1.77 1.90
N SER A 158 -10.60 -0.82 0.99
CA SER A 158 -10.92 -1.08 -0.42
C SER A 158 -9.71 -0.77 -1.30
N VAL A 159 -9.49 -1.59 -2.33
CA VAL A 159 -8.50 -1.34 -3.37
C VAL A 159 -9.19 -0.70 -4.56
N GLU A 160 -8.71 0.46 -4.96
CA GLU A 160 -9.10 1.17 -6.17
C GLU A 160 -8.04 0.99 -7.27
N ILE A 161 -8.49 0.61 -8.46
CA ILE A 161 -7.67 0.51 -9.67
C ILE A 161 -8.36 1.34 -10.75
N THR A 162 -7.69 2.41 -11.18
CA THR A 162 -8.28 3.41 -12.09
C THR A 162 -7.42 3.55 -13.33
N TYR A 163 -7.85 2.89 -14.41
CA TYR A 163 -7.15 2.86 -15.69
C TYR A 163 -7.47 4.12 -16.50
N GLY A 164 -6.46 4.73 -17.10
CA GLY A 164 -6.60 5.76 -18.14
C GLY A 164 -6.67 5.12 -19.53
N LEU A 165 -7.88 4.89 -20.03
CA LEU A 165 -8.10 4.08 -21.24
C LEU A 165 -7.39 4.65 -22.48
N GLU A 166 -7.41 5.97 -22.67
CA GLU A 166 -6.76 6.60 -23.82
C GLU A 166 -5.25 6.38 -23.82
N ARG A 167 -4.62 6.44 -22.64
CA ARG A 167 -3.16 6.25 -22.51
C ARG A 167 -2.77 4.80 -22.78
N ILE A 168 -3.54 3.84 -22.26
CA ILE A 168 -3.36 2.41 -22.58
C ILE A 168 -3.51 2.17 -24.10
N LEU A 169 -4.53 2.78 -24.72
CA LEU A 169 -4.78 2.65 -26.15
C LEU A 169 -3.72 3.31 -27.03
N ILE A 170 -3.14 4.43 -26.58
CA ILE A 170 -2.00 5.07 -27.26
C ILE A 170 -0.83 4.08 -27.36
N ALA A 171 -0.52 3.38 -26.27
CA ALA A 171 0.52 2.36 -26.26
C ALA A 171 0.12 1.12 -27.11
N LEU A 172 -1.08 0.58 -26.89
CA LEU A 172 -1.56 -0.65 -27.54
C LEU A 172 -1.72 -0.50 -29.06
N GLN A 173 -2.25 0.64 -29.52
CA GLN A 173 -2.43 0.92 -30.95
C GLN A 173 -1.22 1.60 -31.59
N ARG A 174 -0.20 1.97 -30.80
CA ARG A 174 1.03 2.66 -31.24
C ARG A 174 0.74 3.97 -31.98
N VAL A 175 -0.26 4.71 -31.50
CA VAL A 175 -0.63 6.03 -32.04
C VAL A 175 0.05 7.15 -31.26
N ARG A 176 -0.06 8.40 -31.72
CA ARG A 176 0.71 9.53 -31.14
C ARG A 176 -0.04 10.32 -30.07
N GLY A 177 -1.33 10.09 -29.95
CA GLY A 177 -2.21 10.84 -29.07
C GLY A 177 -3.65 10.40 -29.28
N PHE A 178 -4.54 10.98 -28.48
CA PHE A 178 -5.92 10.53 -28.37
C PHE A 178 -6.67 10.54 -29.71
N ARG A 179 -6.44 11.56 -30.56
CA ARG A 179 -7.16 11.78 -31.83
C ARG A 179 -7.12 10.57 -32.75
N ASP A 180 -5.98 9.90 -32.81
CA ASP A 180 -5.70 8.81 -33.74
C ASP A 180 -6.14 7.44 -33.21
N ILE A 181 -6.63 7.36 -31.96
CA ILE A 181 -7.13 6.11 -31.38
C ILE A 181 -8.32 5.62 -32.21
N ARG A 182 -8.28 4.37 -32.65
CA ARG A 182 -9.41 3.71 -33.30
C ARG A 182 -10.47 3.40 -32.25
N TRP A 183 -11.61 4.07 -32.38
CA TRP A 183 -12.78 3.81 -31.54
C TRP A 183 -13.45 2.50 -31.95
N SER A 184 -13.62 2.32 -33.26
CA SER A 184 -14.14 1.12 -33.92
C SER A 184 -13.37 0.87 -35.22
N ALA A 185 -13.80 -0.10 -36.04
CA ALA A 185 -13.20 -0.32 -37.35
C ALA A 185 -13.33 0.89 -38.29
N ALA A 186 -14.36 1.73 -38.12
CA ALA A 186 -14.67 2.84 -39.02
C ALA A 186 -14.41 4.24 -38.43
N LEU A 187 -14.34 4.37 -37.10
CA LEU A 187 -14.27 5.66 -36.42
C LEU A 187 -13.00 5.79 -35.58
N THR A 188 -12.44 6.98 -35.58
CA THR A 188 -11.40 7.41 -34.64
C THR A 188 -12.02 8.11 -33.44
N TYR A 189 -11.23 8.28 -32.38
CA TYR A 189 -11.64 9.05 -31.21
C TYR A 189 -11.87 10.53 -31.57
N ALA A 190 -11.11 11.08 -32.52
CA ALA A 190 -11.34 12.43 -33.00
C ALA A 190 -12.73 12.60 -33.63
N ASP A 191 -13.19 11.62 -34.42
CA ASP A 191 -14.53 11.65 -35.04
C ASP A 191 -15.65 11.69 -33.99
N VAL A 192 -15.40 11.10 -32.81
CA VAL A 192 -16.38 11.01 -31.72
C VAL A 192 -16.32 12.21 -30.76
N ASN A 193 -15.11 12.65 -30.37
CA ASN A 193 -14.94 13.53 -29.20
C ASN A 193 -14.17 14.83 -29.45
N LEU A 194 -13.59 15.06 -30.64
CA LEU A 194 -12.77 16.26 -30.86
C LEU A 194 -13.60 17.56 -30.78
N GLN A 195 -14.81 17.56 -31.34
CA GLN A 195 -15.70 18.71 -31.27
C GLN A 195 -16.09 19.02 -29.82
N SER A 196 -16.44 17.98 -29.06
CA SER A 196 -16.77 18.11 -27.63
C SER A 196 -15.61 18.73 -26.84
N GLU A 197 -14.39 18.24 -27.02
CA GLU A 197 -13.19 18.78 -26.37
C GLU A 197 -12.98 20.28 -26.70
N GLN A 198 -13.22 20.69 -27.94
CA GLN A 198 -13.09 22.09 -28.38
C GLN A 198 -14.15 23.00 -27.75
N GLU A 199 -15.41 22.58 -27.82
CA GLU A 199 -16.53 23.37 -27.33
C GLU A 199 -16.53 23.48 -25.80
N TYR A 200 -16.26 22.38 -25.10
CA TYR A 200 -16.18 22.40 -23.63
C TYR A 200 -14.95 23.16 -23.13
N SER A 201 -13.79 23.06 -23.79
CA SER A 201 -12.64 23.91 -23.45
C SER A 201 -13.02 25.39 -23.54
N LYS A 202 -13.62 25.80 -24.67
CA LYS A 202 -14.10 27.18 -24.84
C LYS A 202 -15.11 27.58 -23.77
N TYR A 203 -16.05 26.69 -23.46
CA TYR A 203 -17.03 26.94 -22.39
C TYR A 203 -16.33 27.18 -21.04
N TYR A 204 -15.47 26.26 -20.60
CA TYR A 204 -14.83 26.33 -19.29
C TYR A 204 -13.85 27.48 -19.13
N PHE A 205 -13.13 27.89 -20.18
CA PHE A 205 -12.13 28.96 -20.09
C PHE A 205 -12.68 30.35 -20.42
N GLU A 206 -13.72 30.45 -21.24
CA GLU A 206 -14.14 31.74 -21.82
C GLU A 206 -15.60 32.09 -21.52
N VAL A 207 -16.53 31.15 -21.71
CA VAL A 207 -17.96 31.45 -21.82
C VAL A 207 -18.73 31.27 -20.51
N ALA A 208 -18.32 30.33 -19.65
CA ALA A 208 -19.09 29.98 -18.46
C ALA A 208 -19.31 31.19 -17.54
N ASP A 209 -20.57 31.40 -17.18
CA ASP A 209 -21.05 32.53 -16.38
C ASP A 209 -20.78 32.30 -14.90
N VAL A 210 -19.86 33.09 -14.35
CA VAL A 210 -19.36 32.96 -12.98
C VAL A 210 -20.46 33.22 -11.94
N GLU A 211 -21.28 34.24 -12.11
CA GLU A 211 -22.33 34.60 -11.13
C GLU A 211 -23.41 33.53 -11.07
N ARG A 212 -23.78 32.99 -12.23
CA ARG A 212 -24.75 31.91 -12.34
C ARG A 212 -24.23 30.61 -11.72
N LEU A 213 -22.97 30.26 -11.98
CA LEU A 213 -22.34 29.07 -11.39
C LEU A 213 -22.25 29.17 -9.86
N ARG A 214 -21.98 30.36 -9.31
CA ARG A 214 -22.02 30.61 -7.86
C ARG A 214 -23.41 30.38 -7.28
N THR A 215 -24.42 30.94 -7.93
CA THR A 215 -25.83 30.75 -7.54
C THR A 215 -26.25 29.28 -7.60
N GLN A 216 -25.82 28.56 -8.64
CA GLN A 216 -26.06 27.13 -8.79
C GLN A 216 -25.39 26.33 -7.68
N PHE A 217 -24.12 26.61 -7.35
CA PHE A 217 -23.41 25.97 -6.25
C PHE A 217 -24.19 26.11 -4.93
N ASP A 218 -24.61 27.33 -4.59
CA ASP A 218 -25.34 27.60 -3.35
C ASP A 218 -26.71 26.89 -3.34
N SER A 219 -27.39 26.85 -4.48
CA SER A 219 -28.68 26.16 -4.65
C SER A 219 -28.53 24.65 -4.47
N TYR A 220 -27.52 24.03 -5.08
CA TYR A 220 -27.25 22.59 -4.94
C TYR A 220 -26.86 22.24 -3.50
N GLU A 221 -26.06 23.06 -2.82
CA GLU A 221 -25.72 22.81 -1.41
C GLU A 221 -26.97 22.87 -0.52
N SER A 222 -27.83 23.88 -0.73
CA SER A 222 -29.08 24.02 0.01
C SER A 222 -30.00 22.81 -0.21
N GLU A 223 -30.16 22.38 -1.46
CA GLU A 223 -30.98 21.22 -1.81
C GLU A 223 -30.41 19.94 -1.17
N ALA A 224 -29.09 19.72 -1.24
CA ALA A 224 -28.45 18.58 -0.63
C ALA A 224 -28.73 18.47 0.87
N ARG A 225 -28.71 19.60 1.58
CA ARG A 225 -29.04 19.65 3.01
C ARG A 225 -30.51 19.33 3.27
N ALA A 226 -31.42 19.88 2.46
CA ALA A 226 -32.85 19.66 2.60
C ALA A 226 -33.21 18.18 2.40
N VAL A 227 -32.73 17.54 1.33
CA VAL A 227 -33.03 16.13 1.05
C VAL A 227 -32.33 15.19 2.03
N LEU A 228 -31.12 15.54 2.50
CA LEU A 228 -30.44 14.76 3.54
C LEU A 228 -31.19 14.82 4.89
N ALA A 229 -31.75 15.98 5.25
CA ALA A 229 -32.61 16.10 6.43
C ALA A 229 -33.89 15.25 6.35
N ALA A 230 -34.35 14.96 5.13
CA ALA A 230 -35.44 14.01 4.87
C ALA A 230 -34.98 12.53 4.83
N GLY A 231 -33.71 12.24 5.12
CA GLY A 231 -33.15 10.89 5.08
C GLY A 231 -32.84 10.36 3.68
N LEU A 232 -32.80 11.22 2.66
CA LEU A 232 -32.58 10.80 1.27
C LEU A 232 -31.09 10.98 0.89
N VAL A 233 -30.29 9.95 1.16
CA VAL A 233 -28.83 9.98 1.02
C VAL A 233 -28.37 10.09 -0.44
N LEU A 234 -28.92 9.28 -1.36
CA LEU A 234 -28.50 9.29 -2.76
C LEU A 234 -28.81 10.63 -3.46
N PRO A 235 -30.03 11.22 -3.32
CA PRO A 235 -30.29 12.57 -3.85
C PRO A 235 -29.41 13.66 -3.22
N ALA A 236 -29.05 13.53 -1.93
CA ALA A 236 -28.10 14.45 -1.29
C ALA A 236 -26.72 14.35 -1.95
N TYR A 237 -26.26 13.12 -2.20
CA TYR A 237 -24.98 12.86 -2.85
C TYR A 237 -24.93 13.39 -4.28
N ASP A 238 -26.00 13.24 -5.07
CA ASP A 238 -26.09 13.82 -6.41
C ASP A 238 -25.85 15.33 -6.43
N ASN A 239 -26.37 16.04 -5.42
CA ASN A 239 -26.14 17.47 -5.29
C ASN A 239 -24.71 17.80 -4.82
N VAL A 240 -24.04 16.91 -4.07
CA VAL A 240 -22.59 17.02 -3.79
C VAL A 240 -21.79 16.97 -5.10
N LEU A 241 -22.13 16.05 -6.01
CA LEU A 241 -21.46 15.94 -7.32
C LEU A 241 -21.65 17.22 -8.14
N ARG A 242 -22.86 17.77 -8.15
CA ARG A 242 -23.16 19.04 -8.83
C ARG A 242 -22.39 20.21 -8.24
N CYS A 243 -22.30 20.31 -6.91
CA CYS A 243 -21.44 21.29 -6.24
C CYS A 243 -19.99 21.15 -6.68
N SER A 244 -19.45 19.92 -6.71
CA SER A 244 -18.07 19.67 -7.12
C SER A 244 -17.81 20.08 -8.56
N HIS A 245 -18.70 19.74 -9.49
CA HIS A 245 -18.54 20.13 -10.89
C HIS A 245 -18.66 21.64 -11.08
N ALA A 246 -19.65 22.29 -10.46
CA ALA A 246 -19.80 23.75 -10.51
C ALA A 246 -18.55 24.47 -9.96
N PHE A 247 -18.00 23.97 -8.85
CA PHE A 247 -16.74 24.47 -8.30
C PHE A 247 -15.58 24.29 -9.30
N ASN A 248 -15.42 23.12 -9.91
CA ASN A 248 -14.34 22.89 -10.88
C ASN A 248 -14.41 23.86 -12.06
N VAL A 249 -15.61 24.15 -12.58
CA VAL A 249 -15.78 25.15 -13.65
C VAL A 249 -15.45 26.56 -13.16
N LEU A 250 -15.87 26.94 -11.96
CA LEU A 250 -15.51 28.23 -11.36
C LEU A 250 -14.00 28.40 -11.19
N ASP A 251 -13.32 27.34 -10.75
CA ASP A 251 -11.87 27.33 -10.54
C ASP A 251 -11.13 27.48 -11.88
N THR A 252 -11.55 26.73 -12.91
CA THR A 252 -11.02 26.83 -14.27
C THR A 252 -11.27 28.19 -14.92
N ARG A 253 -12.38 28.86 -14.60
CA ARG A 253 -12.62 30.25 -15.03
C ARG A 253 -11.65 31.25 -14.39
N GLY A 254 -10.86 30.85 -13.41
CA GLY A 254 -9.97 31.73 -12.64
C GLY A 254 -10.74 32.66 -11.70
N ALA A 255 -11.98 32.31 -11.36
CA ALA A 255 -12.89 33.16 -10.60
C ALA A 255 -12.85 32.91 -9.08
N VAL A 256 -12.01 31.97 -8.63
CA VAL A 256 -11.92 31.54 -7.22
C VAL A 256 -10.54 31.86 -6.67
N GLY A 257 -10.49 32.71 -5.64
CA GLY A 257 -9.25 33.03 -4.92
C GLY A 257 -8.81 31.90 -3.96
N VAL A 258 -7.56 31.93 -3.47
CA VAL A 258 -7.02 30.88 -2.58
C VAL A 258 -7.86 30.68 -1.31
N THR A 259 -8.22 31.77 -0.63
CA THR A 259 -9.05 31.71 0.60
C THR A 259 -10.44 31.17 0.31
N GLU A 260 -11.01 31.56 -0.82
CA GLU A 260 -12.33 31.15 -1.25
C GLU A 260 -12.36 29.65 -1.64
N ARG A 261 -11.33 29.18 -2.33
CA ARG A 261 -11.13 27.77 -2.67
C ARG A 261 -11.18 26.90 -1.42
N ALA A 262 -10.50 27.31 -0.35
CA ALA A 262 -10.52 26.59 0.93
C ALA A 262 -11.93 26.55 1.56
N GLN A 263 -12.74 27.61 1.41
CA GLN A 263 -14.12 27.65 1.89
C GLN A 263 -15.03 26.70 1.08
N PHE A 264 -14.90 26.67 -0.25
CA PHE A 264 -15.62 25.73 -1.10
C PHE A 264 -15.31 24.28 -0.71
N PHE A 265 -14.04 23.91 -0.56
CA PHE A 265 -13.66 22.57 -0.11
C PHE A 265 -14.20 22.24 1.27
N LYS A 266 -14.18 23.19 2.22
CA LYS A 266 -14.76 22.97 3.56
C LYS A 266 -16.26 22.69 3.48
N ARG A 267 -17.01 23.45 2.68
CA ARG A 267 -18.46 23.28 2.47
C ARG A 267 -18.76 21.89 1.89
N MET A 268 -18.09 21.53 0.78
CA MET A 268 -18.26 20.22 0.14
C MET A 268 -17.87 19.07 1.07
N ARG A 269 -16.70 19.14 1.72
CA ARG A 269 -16.24 18.09 2.65
C ARG A 269 -17.21 17.87 3.80
N ASN A 270 -17.77 18.94 4.36
CA ASN A 270 -18.77 18.84 5.43
C ASN A 270 -20.05 18.16 4.95
N LEU A 271 -20.49 18.44 3.73
CA LEU A 271 -21.68 17.83 3.15
C LEU A 271 -21.42 16.35 2.82
N THR A 272 -20.30 16.03 2.16
CA THR A 272 -19.88 14.65 1.88
C THR A 272 -19.78 13.82 3.16
N ARG A 273 -19.22 14.37 4.24
CA ARG A 273 -19.15 13.67 5.53
C ARG A 273 -20.52 13.33 6.09
N GLN A 274 -21.47 14.26 6.06
CA GLN A 274 -22.84 14.00 6.53
C GLN A 274 -23.54 12.94 5.66
N VAL A 275 -23.34 12.98 4.34
CA VAL A 275 -23.84 11.94 3.43
C VAL A 275 -23.24 10.57 3.75
N ALA A 276 -21.92 10.50 4.00
CA ALA A 276 -21.23 9.25 4.35
C ALA A 276 -21.70 8.67 5.70
N GLU A 277 -21.89 9.54 6.72
CA GLU A 277 -22.44 9.15 8.02
C GLU A 277 -23.87 8.61 7.89
N ALA A 278 -24.73 9.31 7.15
CA ALA A 278 -26.10 8.90 6.91
C ALA A 278 -26.19 7.59 6.09
N TRP A 279 -25.36 7.44 5.06
CA TRP A 279 -25.26 6.19 4.29
C TRP A 279 -24.91 5.01 5.21
N ARG A 280 -23.86 5.16 6.02
CA ARG A 280 -23.42 4.10 6.94
C ARG A 280 -24.52 3.74 7.95
N ALA A 281 -25.23 4.74 8.48
CA ALA A 281 -26.36 4.53 9.39
C ALA A 281 -27.48 3.73 8.71
N GLN A 282 -27.90 4.12 7.50
CA GLN A 282 -28.92 3.38 6.74
C GLN A 282 -28.51 1.94 6.44
N ARG A 283 -27.25 1.69 6.08
CA ARG A 283 -26.77 0.32 5.86
C ARG A 283 -26.79 -0.52 7.15
N ALA A 284 -26.46 0.10 8.29
CA ALA A 284 -26.52 -0.57 9.60
C ALA A 284 -27.97 -0.87 10.04
N GLU A 285 -28.90 0.05 9.80
CA GLU A 285 -30.34 -0.17 10.06
C GLU A 285 -30.91 -1.32 9.23
N LEU A 286 -30.42 -1.50 8.01
CA LEU A 286 -30.74 -2.65 7.15
C LEU A 286 -30.05 -3.95 7.57
N GLY A 287 -29.23 -3.94 8.63
CA GLY A 287 -28.49 -5.10 9.10
C GLY A 287 -27.35 -5.54 8.16
N HIS A 288 -26.82 -4.63 7.34
CA HIS A 288 -25.75 -4.90 6.37
C HIS A 288 -26.03 -6.11 5.45
N PRO A 289 -27.05 -6.02 4.57
CA PRO A 289 -27.58 -7.17 3.84
C PRO A 289 -26.61 -7.83 2.84
N LEU A 290 -25.47 -7.20 2.51
CA LEU A 290 -24.43 -7.76 1.66
C LEU A 290 -23.29 -8.44 2.44
N LEU A 291 -23.31 -8.39 3.78
CA LEU A 291 -22.43 -9.24 4.57
C LEU A 291 -22.85 -10.70 4.36
N ALA A 292 -21.96 -11.50 3.79
CA ALA A 292 -22.08 -12.94 3.88
C ALA A 292 -21.67 -13.38 5.29
N ASP A 293 -22.20 -14.52 5.77
CA ASP A 293 -21.67 -15.17 6.96
C ASP A 293 -20.20 -15.51 6.70
N ALA A 294 -19.28 -14.73 7.27
CA ALA A 294 -17.86 -14.98 7.15
C ALA A 294 -17.54 -16.27 7.90
N ALA A 295 -17.02 -17.27 7.19
CA ALA A 295 -16.45 -18.44 7.82
C ALA A 295 -15.27 -17.99 8.70
N GLU A 296 -15.35 -18.29 9.99
CA GLU A 296 -14.21 -18.11 10.89
C GLU A 296 -13.00 -18.87 10.33
N PRO A 297 -11.82 -18.24 10.26
CA PRO A 297 -10.63 -18.95 9.84
C PRO A 297 -10.39 -20.09 10.82
N ALA A 298 -10.37 -21.32 10.28
CA ALA A 298 -10.07 -22.51 11.06
C ALA A 298 -8.72 -22.32 11.78
N ALA A 299 -8.72 -22.52 13.09
CA ALA A 299 -7.50 -22.57 13.88
C ALA A 299 -6.57 -23.61 13.24
N GLY A 300 -5.41 -23.13 12.75
CA GLY A 300 -4.39 -24.00 12.19
C GLY A 300 -3.94 -25.03 13.24
N PRO A 301 -3.49 -26.22 12.81
CA PRO A 301 -2.99 -27.23 13.74
C PRO A 301 -1.88 -26.65 14.62
N ALA A 302 -1.78 -27.13 15.87
CA ALA A 302 -0.71 -26.75 16.78
C ALA A 302 0.65 -27.00 16.11
N VAL A 303 1.40 -25.92 15.87
CA VAL A 303 2.65 -26.02 15.11
C VAL A 303 3.80 -26.40 16.03
N GLN A 304 4.54 -27.45 15.66
CA GLN A 304 5.77 -27.82 16.36
C GLN A 304 6.89 -26.85 15.97
N LEU A 305 7.55 -26.31 17.00
CA LEU A 305 8.72 -25.45 16.80
C LEU A 305 9.95 -26.28 16.44
N PRO A 306 10.80 -25.81 15.50
CA PRO A 306 12.00 -26.52 15.09
C PRO A 306 13.04 -26.57 16.22
N LEU A 307 13.83 -27.64 16.23
CA LEU A 307 15.01 -27.74 17.10
C LEU A 307 16.21 -27.10 16.39
N ALA A 308 16.79 -26.08 17.02
CA ALA A 308 17.97 -25.40 16.52
C ALA A 308 19.25 -26.15 16.94
N LYS A 309 20.24 -26.21 16.04
CA LYS A 309 21.59 -26.70 16.37
C LYS A 309 22.53 -25.50 16.48
N ALA A 310 23.26 -25.37 17.58
CA ALA A 310 24.19 -24.27 17.77
C ALA A 310 25.53 -24.53 17.04
N PRO A 311 26.16 -23.50 16.42
CA PRO A 311 25.61 -22.18 16.15
C PRO A 311 24.55 -22.22 15.03
N ALA A 312 23.40 -21.59 15.26
CA ALA A 312 22.29 -21.54 14.31
C ALA A 312 22.28 -20.23 13.52
N THR A 313 21.72 -20.26 12.31
CA THR A 313 21.44 -19.07 11.49
C THR A 313 19.94 -18.84 11.40
N PHE A 314 19.50 -17.63 11.74
CA PHE A 314 18.12 -17.20 11.61
C PHE A 314 17.93 -16.29 10.40
N LEU A 315 16.87 -16.51 9.63
CA LEU A 315 16.42 -15.67 8.53
C LEU A 315 15.00 -15.15 8.83
N LEU A 316 14.77 -13.87 8.59
CA LEU A 316 13.45 -13.25 8.50
C LEU A 316 13.37 -12.39 7.23
N GLU A 317 12.40 -12.68 6.36
CA GLU A 317 12.01 -11.85 5.23
C GLU A 317 10.59 -11.33 5.45
N ILE A 318 10.42 -10.02 5.29
CA ILE A 318 9.13 -9.33 5.27
C ILE A 318 8.84 -8.98 3.81
N GLY A 319 7.96 -9.74 3.19
CA GLY A 319 7.59 -9.58 1.79
C GLY A 319 6.41 -8.65 1.58
N THR A 320 6.54 -7.68 0.70
CA THR A 320 5.63 -6.53 0.56
C THR A 320 5.29 -6.25 -0.90
N GLU A 321 4.21 -5.49 -1.11
CA GLU A 321 4.08 -4.68 -2.34
C GLU A 321 5.11 -3.54 -2.34
N GLU A 322 5.31 -2.89 -3.49
CA GLU A 322 6.44 -1.98 -3.74
C GLU A 322 6.53 -0.82 -2.72
N LEU A 323 7.50 -0.92 -1.82
CA LEU A 323 7.85 0.08 -0.82
C LEU A 323 8.44 1.35 -1.48
N PRO A 324 8.14 2.52 -0.90
CA PRO A 324 8.89 3.73 -1.18
C PRO A 324 10.38 3.57 -0.95
N ALA A 325 11.21 4.16 -1.82
CA ALA A 325 12.66 4.08 -1.69
C ALA A 325 13.16 4.57 -0.30
N ALA A 326 12.60 5.66 0.20
CA ALA A 326 12.93 6.20 1.52
C ALA A 326 12.50 5.28 2.68
N ASP A 327 11.39 4.54 2.52
CA ASP A 327 10.93 3.59 3.54
C ASP A 327 11.80 2.34 3.58
N VAL A 328 12.39 1.92 2.44
CA VAL A 328 13.39 0.85 2.40
C VAL A 328 14.61 1.24 3.23
N ASP A 329 15.21 2.40 2.95
CA ASP A 329 16.38 2.89 3.70
C ASP A 329 16.06 3.09 5.19
N GLY A 330 14.91 3.69 5.47
CA GLY A 330 14.43 3.93 6.84
C GLY A 330 14.24 2.63 7.61
N ALA A 331 13.66 1.59 7.00
CA ALA A 331 13.47 0.31 7.65
C ALA A 331 14.79 -0.45 7.87
N ILE A 332 15.72 -0.41 6.90
CA ILE A 332 17.06 -1.00 7.06
C ILE A 332 17.77 -0.38 8.27
N ALA A 333 17.80 0.96 8.36
CA ALA A 333 18.44 1.68 9.45
C ALA A 333 17.80 1.37 10.81
N GLN A 334 16.46 1.29 10.86
CA GLN A 334 15.73 0.88 12.07
C GLN A 334 16.10 -0.54 12.50
N LEU A 335 16.07 -1.52 11.59
CA LEU A 335 16.41 -2.91 11.90
C LEU A 335 17.85 -3.05 12.41
N GLN A 336 18.80 -2.37 11.78
CA GLN A 336 20.21 -2.36 12.21
C GLN A 336 20.38 -1.84 13.64
N LEU A 337 19.56 -0.86 14.05
CA LEU A 337 19.58 -0.31 15.40
C LEU A 337 18.83 -1.18 16.41
N LEU A 338 17.65 -1.69 16.04
CA LEU A 338 16.73 -2.38 16.95
C LEU A 338 17.17 -3.82 17.22
N LEU A 339 17.63 -4.57 16.21
CA LEU A 339 17.90 -6.00 16.34
C LEU A 339 18.94 -6.32 17.43
N PRO A 340 20.11 -5.65 17.52
CA PRO A 340 21.06 -5.92 18.60
C PRO A 340 20.46 -5.68 20.00
N GLN A 341 19.64 -4.63 20.13
CA GLN A 341 19.01 -4.27 21.40
C GLN A 341 17.96 -5.31 21.82
N MET A 342 17.14 -5.75 20.87
CA MET A 342 16.10 -6.74 21.13
C MET A 342 16.71 -8.12 21.44
N LEU A 343 17.75 -8.54 20.72
CA LEU A 343 18.47 -9.79 21.02
C LEU A 343 19.14 -9.74 22.40
N LEU A 344 19.74 -8.60 22.77
CA LEU A 344 20.33 -8.40 24.09
C LEU A 344 19.28 -8.46 25.21
N ALA A 345 18.11 -7.85 24.99
CA ALA A 345 16.99 -7.92 25.94
C ALA A 345 16.50 -9.37 26.14
N GLU A 346 16.51 -10.16 25.06
CA GLU A 346 16.25 -11.60 25.09
C GLU A 346 17.48 -12.42 25.51
N ARG A 347 18.58 -11.80 25.92
CA ARG A 347 19.83 -12.44 26.38
C ARG A 347 20.41 -13.44 25.36
N LEU A 348 20.13 -13.24 24.08
CA LEU A 348 20.67 -14.05 23.00
C LEU A 348 21.99 -13.44 22.52
N ALA A 349 23.09 -14.19 22.71
CA ALA A 349 24.33 -13.89 22.00
C ALA A 349 24.11 -14.10 20.50
N HIS A 350 24.78 -13.28 19.67
CA HIS A 350 24.67 -13.38 18.22
C HIS A 350 26.02 -13.09 17.57
N GLY A 351 26.20 -13.63 16.37
CA GLY A 351 27.28 -13.26 15.46
C GLY A 351 26.88 -12.06 14.60
N GLU A 352 27.23 -12.11 13.32
CA GLU A 352 26.90 -11.06 12.37
C GLU A 352 25.38 -10.94 12.15
N ILE A 353 24.89 -9.69 12.10
CA ILE A 353 23.53 -9.33 11.69
C ILE A 353 23.66 -8.63 10.34
N VAL A 354 23.08 -9.24 9.31
CA VAL A 354 23.00 -8.67 7.97
C VAL A 354 21.56 -8.23 7.71
N VAL A 355 21.38 -6.96 7.39
CA VAL A 355 20.08 -6.38 7.01
C VAL A 355 20.17 -5.89 5.59
N ASN A 356 19.26 -6.36 4.74
CA ASN A 356 19.13 -5.93 3.35
C ASN A 356 17.69 -5.51 3.07
N GLY A 357 17.51 -4.66 2.06
CA GLY A 357 16.18 -4.25 1.60
C GLY A 357 16.15 -4.02 0.10
N THR A 358 14.98 -4.25 -0.47
CA THR A 358 14.61 -3.98 -1.86
C THR A 358 13.18 -3.39 -1.87
N PRO A 359 12.65 -2.93 -3.02
CA PRO A 359 11.27 -2.44 -3.07
C PRO A 359 10.23 -3.45 -2.58
N ARG A 360 10.47 -4.76 -2.67
CA ARG A 360 9.46 -5.77 -2.34
C ARG A 360 9.79 -6.59 -1.09
N ARG A 361 10.96 -6.40 -0.47
CA ARG A 361 11.32 -7.17 0.72
C ARG A 361 12.31 -6.45 1.63
N LEU A 362 12.14 -6.71 2.92
CA LEU A 362 13.14 -6.44 3.95
C LEU A 362 13.64 -7.78 4.48
N ALA A 363 14.94 -8.00 4.53
CA ALA A 363 15.53 -9.27 4.92
C ALA A 363 16.58 -9.10 6.01
N VAL A 364 16.49 -9.96 7.03
CA VAL A 364 17.39 -10.02 8.18
C VAL A 364 17.97 -11.42 8.25
N SER A 365 19.30 -11.51 8.31
CA SER A 365 20.02 -12.76 8.58
C SER A 365 20.89 -12.58 9.83
N ILE A 366 20.78 -13.50 10.78
CA ILE A 366 21.50 -13.46 12.05
C ILE A 366 22.26 -14.77 12.21
N ALA A 367 23.58 -14.70 12.16
CA ALA A 367 24.44 -15.86 12.32
C ALA A 367 24.79 -16.09 13.81
N GLY A 368 25.28 -17.29 14.14
CA GLY A 368 25.94 -17.53 15.41
C GLY A 368 25.02 -17.57 16.63
N LEU A 369 23.72 -17.86 16.45
CA LEU A 369 22.77 -17.91 17.55
C LEU A 369 22.94 -19.21 18.38
N PRO A 370 22.81 -19.15 19.72
CA PRO A 370 22.84 -20.34 20.56
C PRO A 370 21.55 -21.14 20.39
N ALA A 371 21.59 -22.46 20.62
CA ALA A 371 20.40 -23.32 20.55
C ALA A 371 19.41 -23.06 21.71
N LEU A 372 19.90 -22.50 22.81
CA LEU A 372 19.17 -22.20 24.03
C LEU A 372 19.50 -20.79 24.49
N GLN A 373 18.48 -20.05 24.91
CA GLN A 373 18.67 -18.84 25.69
C GLN A 373 19.41 -19.19 27.00
N PRO A 374 20.33 -18.36 27.50
CA PRO A 374 20.94 -18.60 28.80
C PRO A 374 19.92 -18.56 29.95
N ASP A 375 20.18 -19.28 31.03
CA ASP A 375 19.40 -19.15 32.27
C ASP A 375 19.52 -17.73 32.84
N ALA A 376 18.45 -17.24 33.47
CA ALA A 376 18.45 -15.96 34.19
C ALA A 376 18.27 -16.20 35.68
N GLU A 377 18.92 -15.37 36.50
CA GLU A 377 18.62 -15.26 37.91
C GLU A 377 18.22 -13.81 38.19
N THR A 378 16.97 -13.61 38.63
CA THR A 378 16.44 -12.28 38.97
C THR A 378 16.19 -12.20 40.46
N VAL A 379 16.53 -11.06 41.06
CA VAL A 379 16.31 -10.79 42.49
C VAL A 379 14.97 -10.10 42.63
N ALA A 380 13.93 -10.82 43.05
CA ALA A 380 12.64 -10.24 43.35
C ALA A 380 12.64 -9.71 44.79
N ARG A 381 12.38 -8.41 44.96
CA ARG A 381 12.24 -7.78 46.27
C ARG A 381 10.88 -8.13 46.89
N GLY A 382 10.93 -8.62 48.12
CA GLY A 382 9.78 -8.93 48.95
C GLY A 382 9.60 -7.95 50.11
N PRO A 383 8.80 -8.32 51.12
CA PRO A 383 8.55 -7.48 52.29
C PRO A 383 9.83 -7.20 53.10
N ALA A 384 9.81 -6.12 53.89
CA ALA A 384 10.87 -5.82 54.85
C ALA A 384 11.07 -7.00 55.82
N VAL A 385 12.30 -7.23 56.27
CA VAL A 385 12.64 -8.36 57.17
C VAL A 385 11.77 -8.36 58.44
N SER A 386 11.47 -7.18 58.98
CA SER A 386 10.55 -6.99 60.13
C SER A 386 9.12 -7.46 59.88
N ASN A 387 8.67 -7.47 58.63
CA ASN A 387 7.33 -7.93 58.24
C ASN A 387 7.35 -9.37 57.70
N ALA A 388 8.53 -9.89 57.37
CA ALA A 388 8.72 -11.21 56.77
C ALA A 388 8.96 -12.32 57.81
N PHE A 389 9.51 -11.98 58.98
CA PHE A 389 9.73 -12.91 60.09
C PHE A 389 9.12 -12.36 61.38
N ASP A 390 8.52 -13.24 62.19
CA ASP A 390 7.97 -12.87 63.50
C ASP A 390 9.06 -12.81 64.59
N ALA A 391 8.66 -12.48 65.82
CA ALA A 391 9.57 -12.37 66.97
C ALA A 391 10.26 -13.69 67.35
N ALA A 392 9.76 -14.84 66.89
CA ALA A 392 10.36 -16.16 67.07
C ALA A 392 11.25 -16.57 65.87
N GLY A 393 11.38 -15.71 64.86
CA GLY A 393 12.17 -15.96 63.66
C GLY A 393 11.45 -16.83 62.61
N GLN A 394 10.15 -17.08 62.78
CA GLN A 394 9.37 -17.91 61.85
C GLN A 394 8.81 -17.06 60.69
N PRO A 395 8.70 -17.62 59.45
CA PRO A 395 8.21 -16.86 58.30
C PRO A 395 6.72 -16.50 58.45
N THR A 396 6.40 -15.22 58.30
CA THR A 396 5.02 -14.73 58.36
C THR A 396 4.21 -15.13 57.13
N LYS A 397 2.88 -14.99 57.17
CA LYS A 397 2.01 -15.17 55.99
C LYS A 397 2.43 -14.29 54.80
N ALA A 398 3.02 -13.13 55.05
CA ALA A 398 3.53 -12.24 54.00
C ALA A 398 4.75 -12.84 53.28
N ALA A 399 5.72 -13.41 54.03
CA ALA A 399 6.86 -14.11 53.44
C ALA A 399 6.44 -15.39 52.70
N GLN A 400 5.50 -16.15 53.27
CA GLN A 400 4.97 -17.37 52.64
C GLN A 400 4.21 -17.08 51.34
N GLY A 401 3.36 -16.05 51.35
CA GLY A 401 2.62 -15.60 50.16
C GLY A 401 3.56 -15.06 49.07
N PHE A 402 4.61 -14.32 49.46
CA PHE A 402 5.63 -13.83 48.55
C PHE A 402 6.42 -14.98 47.90
N ALA A 403 6.91 -15.95 48.67
CA ALA A 403 7.66 -17.09 48.14
C ALA A 403 6.80 -17.92 47.17
N ARG A 404 5.54 -18.21 47.56
CA ARG A 404 4.57 -18.91 46.72
C ARG A 404 4.29 -18.16 45.41
N GLY A 405 4.11 -16.84 45.48
CA GLY A 405 3.89 -16.00 44.29
C GLY A 405 5.10 -15.91 43.35
N LYS A 406 6.29 -16.31 43.82
CA LYS A 406 7.52 -16.36 43.02
C LYS A 406 8.00 -17.78 42.73
N GLY A 407 7.24 -18.80 43.11
CA GLY A 407 7.55 -20.21 42.84
C GLY A 407 8.79 -20.74 43.57
N VAL A 408 9.21 -20.11 44.68
CA VAL A 408 10.38 -20.51 45.47
C VAL A 408 9.97 -20.95 46.88
N ASP A 409 10.74 -21.84 47.49
CA ASP A 409 10.51 -22.23 48.88
C ASP A 409 10.82 -21.06 49.84
N VAL A 410 10.03 -20.93 50.91
CA VAL A 410 10.18 -19.86 51.90
C VAL A 410 11.56 -19.91 52.58
N SER A 411 12.13 -21.10 52.73
CA SER A 411 13.48 -21.30 53.25
C SER A 411 14.59 -20.81 52.30
N ALA A 412 14.30 -20.65 51.01
CA ALA A 412 15.24 -20.17 50.00
C ALA A 412 15.31 -18.63 49.90
N LEU A 413 14.50 -17.93 50.69
CA LEU A 413 14.48 -16.47 50.74
C LEU A 413 15.74 -15.91 51.41
N GLN A 414 16.37 -14.91 50.79
CA GLN A 414 17.59 -14.27 51.30
C GLN A 414 17.27 -12.90 51.92
N ARG A 415 18.06 -12.45 52.88
CA ARG A 415 17.99 -11.07 53.41
C ARG A 415 19.01 -10.20 52.68
N ARG A 416 18.60 -9.03 52.18
CA ARG A 416 19.50 -8.04 51.56
C ARG A 416 19.15 -6.64 52.01
N SER A 417 20.18 -5.84 52.29
CA SER A 417 20.03 -4.40 52.55
C SER A 417 19.88 -3.65 51.24
N MET A 418 18.75 -2.96 51.06
CA MET A 418 18.42 -2.17 49.87
C MET A 418 17.60 -0.93 50.28
N ASP A 419 17.85 0.22 49.66
CA ASP A 419 17.14 1.50 49.92
C ASP A 419 17.03 1.87 51.40
N GLY A 420 18.11 1.69 52.18
CA GLY A 420 18.13 2.07 53.60
C GLY A 420 17.36 1.15 54.56
N GLY A 421 16.92 -0.03 54.12
CA GLY A 421 16.28 -1.05 54.98
C GLY A 421 16.66 -2.49 54.60
N GLU A 422 16.38 -3.44 55.49
CA GLU A 422 16.54 -4.86 55.19
C GLU A 422 15.27 -5.46 54.59
N TYR A 423 15.39 -6.07 53.41
CA TYR A 423 14.29 -6.73 52.72
C TYR A 423 14.59 -8.20 52.48
N VAL A 424 13.52 -9.00 52.48
CA VAL A 424 13.60 -10.38 52.03
C VAL A 424 13.52 -10.41 50.51
N VAL A 425 14.39 -11.17 49.86
CA VAL A 425 14.45 -11.33 48.41
C VAL A 425 14.34 -12.79 48.00
N ALA A 426 13.70 -13.03 46.87
CA ALA A 426 13.69 -14.32 46.20
C ALA A 426 14.64 -14.28 45.00
N LEU A 427 15.55 -15.26 44.90
CA LEU A 427 16.29 -15.53 43.68
C LEU A 427 15.40 -16.39 42.78
N VAL A 428 14.80 -15.76 41.77
CA VAL A 428 13.96 -16.46 40.79
C VAL A 428 14.84 -16.85 39.62
N ARG A 429 15.11 -18.16 39.51
CA ARG A 429 15.82 -18.74 38.37
C ARG A 429 14.83 -19.03 37.26
N ALA A 430 15.01 -18.40 36.11
CA ALA A 430 14.25 -18.70 34.90
C ALA A 430 15.14 -19.54 33.97
N THR A 431 14.74 -20.77 33.72
CA THR A 431 15.42 -21.65 32.76
C THR A 431 15.30 -21.06 31.36
N GLY A 432 16.40 -21.08 30.62
CA GLY A 432 16.46 -20.65 29.25
C GLY A 432 15.50 -21.40 28.33
N GLN A 433 14.91 -20.68 27.38
CA GLN A 433 14.01 -21.27 26.38
C GLN A 433 14.77 -21.74 25.13
N PRO A 434 14.24 -22.73 24.38
CA PRO A 434 14.73 -23.05 23.05
C PRO A 434 14.74 -21.84 22.12
N LEU A 435 15.77 -21.71 21.29
CA LEU A 435 15.94 -20.58 20.36
C LEU A 435 14.68 -20.32 19.53
N ALA A 436 14.06 -21.38 19.00
CA ALA A 436 12.85 -21.27 18.19
C ALA A 436 11.66 -20.67 18.95
N ALA A 437 11.52 -20.94 20.25
CA ALA A 437 10.45 -20.34 21.06
C ALA A 437 10.67 -18.84 21.22
N VAL A 438 11.91 -18.43 21.55
CA VAL A 438 12.27 -17.02 21.70
C VAL A 438 12.08 -16.26 20.38
N LEU A 439 12.53 -16.84 19.27
CA LEU A 439 12.42 -16.20 17.95
C LEU A 439 10.96 -16.15 17.44
N ALA A 440 10.13 -17.16 17.73
CA ALA A 440 8.72 -17.15 17.35
C ALA A 440 7.93 -16.01 18.03
N GLU A 441 8.34 -15.60 19.25
CA GLU A 441 7.80 -14.43 19.94
C GLU A 441 8.48 -13.12 19.52
N LEU A 442 9.77 -13.17 19.19
CA LEU A 442 10.55 -11.99 18.84
C LEU A 442 10.28 -11.51 17.41
N ALA A 443 10.13 -12.40 16.43
CA ALA A 443 9.96 -12.03 15.03
C ALA A 443 8.70 -11.17 14.77
N PRO A 444 7.50 -11.49 15.30
CA PRO A 444 6.34 -10.60 15.20
C PRO A 444 6.59 -9.21 15.81
N ARG A 445 7.35 -9.14 16.92
CA ARG A 445 7.71 -7.87 17.58
C ARG A 445 8.67 -7.04 16.74
N ILE A 446 9.62 -7.67 16.05
CA ILE A 446 10.53 -6.99 15.11
C ILE A 446 9.72 -6.31 14.00
N ILE A 447 8.79 -7.04 13.38
CA ILE A 447 7.95 -6.50 12.30
C ILE A 447 7.08 -5.34 12.82
N ALA A 448 6.48 -5.51 14.01
CA ALA A 448 5.61 -4.50 14.61
C ALA A 448 6.34 -3.24 15.10
N ALA A 449 7.65 -3.31 15.33
CA ALA A 449 8.46 -2.20 15.80
C ALA A 449 8.88 -1.24 14.68
N LEU A 450 8.66 -1.59 13.41
CA LEU A 450 8.98 -0.73 12.27
C LEU A 450 7.99 0.44 12.17
N GLU A 451 8.54 1.65 12.20
CA GLU A 451 7.78 2.89 12.08
C GLU A 451 8.01 3.54 10.71
N PHE A 452 6.92 4.01 10.10
CA PHE A 452 6.94 4.68 8.80
C PHE A 452 6.23 6.03 8.90
N LYS A 453 6.61 6.96 8.03
CA LYS A 453 6.00 8.29 7.98
C LYS A 453 4.51 8.23 7.67
N LYS A 454 4.12 7.31 6.80
CA LYS A 454 2.72 6.96 6.53
C LYS A 454 2.61 5.43 6.55
N SER A 455 1.62 4.94 7.28
CA SER A 455 1.27 3.53 7.31
C SER A 455 -0.17 3.35 6.87
N MET A 456 -0.46 2.17 6.32
CA MET A 456 -1.79 1.77 5.91
C MET A 456 -2.17 0.43 6.52
N ARG A 457 -3.47 0.23 6.64
CA ARG A 457 -4.08 -1.08 6.87
C ARG A 457 -4.57 -1.60 5.53
N TRP A 458 -4.51 -2.90 5.32
CA TRP A 458 -5.07 -3.57 4.14
C TRP A 458 -5.97 -4.75 4.51
N ARG A 459 -5.94 -5.18 5.77
CA ARG A 459 -6.80 -6.24 6.28
C ARG A 459 -7.95 -5.69 7.12
N PRO A 460 -9.09 -6.42 7.14
CA PRO A 460 -10.18 -6.10 8.05
C PRO A 460 -9.74 -6.21 9.51
N GLY A 461 -10.36 -5.40 10.38
CA GLY A 461 -10.21 -5.46 11.83
C GLY A 461 -9.49 -4.24 12.42
N ARG A 462 -10.04 -3.73 13.53
CA ARG A 462 -9.50 -2.55 14.21
C ARG A 462 -8.08 -2.72 14.75
N ASP A 463 -7.71 -3.95 15.08
CA ASP A 463 -6.40 -4.33 15.60
C ASP A 463 -5.45 -4.83 14.50
N ALA A 464 -5.86 -4.76 13.23
CA ALA A 464 -4.99 -5.10 12.11
C ALA A 464 -3.74 -4.19 12.13
N PRO A 465 -2.52 -4.76 12.04
CA PRO A 465 -1.30 -3.98 12.07
C PRO A 465 -1.22 -3.04 10.86
N GLY A 466 -0.59 -1.88 11.06
CA GLY A 466 -0.23 -0.98 9.97
C GLY A 466 1.17 -1.28 9.45
N PHE A 467 1.41 -1.00 8.18
CA PHE A 467 2.74 -1.07 7.54
C PHE A 467 2.81 -0.05 6.40
N SER A 468 4.00 0.27 5.88
CA SER A 468 4.13 1.22 4.77
C SER A 468 3.31 0.79 3.54
N ARG A 469 3.37 -0.50 3.19
CA ARG A 469 2.61 -1.15 2.11
C ARG A 469 2.13 -2.53 2.53
N PRO A 470 1.14 -3.14 1.84
CA PRO A 470 0.64 -4.46 2.21
C PRO A 470 1.74 -5.51 2.31
N VAL A 471 1.84 -6.17 3.47
CA VAL A 471 2.68 -7.36 3.62
C VAL A 471 1.94 -8.55 3.02
N ARG A 472 2.62 -9.28 2.14
CA ARG A 472 2.06 -10.35 1.30
C ARG A 472 2.62 -11.74 1.65
N TRP A 473 3.85 -11.83 2.14
CA TRP A 473 4.43 -13.08 2.66
C TRP A 473 5.44 -12.80 3.76
N ILE A 474 5.71 -13.83 4.57
CA ILE A 474 6.77 -13.81 5.58
C ILE A 474 7.56 -15.11 5.42
N THR A 475 8.87 -14.98 5.20
CA THR A 475 9.79 -16.12 5.24
C THR A 475 10.51 -16.09 6.57
N ALA A 476 10.44 -17.15 7.36
CA ALA A 476 11.19 -17.23 8.61
C ALA A 476 11.78 -18.61 8.78
N MET A 477 13.09 -18.69 9.00
CA MET A 477 13.80 -19.97 9.06
C MET A 477 14.89 -19.98 10.11
N ILE A 478 15.09 -21.15 10.74
CA ILE A 478 16.28 -21.48 11.53
C ILE A 478 16.99 -22.62 10.83
N ASP A 479 18.21 -22.36 10.36
CA ASP A 479 18.96 -23.27 9.50
C ASP A 479 18.09 -23.72 8.31
N ALA A 480 17.81 -25.01 8.16
CA ALA A 480 16.99 -25.58 7.09
C ALA A 480 15.50 -25.76 7.45
N GLN A 481 15.05 -25.26 8.61
CA GLN A 481 13.69 -25.47 9.10
C GLN A 481 12.92 -24.15 9.15
N ALA A 482 11.66 -24.16 8.72
CA ALA A 482 10.79 -23.01 8.85
C ALA A 482 10.47 -22.73 10.34
N LEU A 483 10.46 -21.45 10.71
CA LEU A 483 10.04 -20.97 12.02
C LEU A 483 8.58 -20.51 11.94
N PRO A 484 7.63 -21.27 12.47
CA PRO A 484 6.22 -20.93 12.36
C PRO A 484 5.83 -19.83 13.36
N PHE A 485 5.25 -18.76 12.84
CA PHE A 485 4.51 -17.76 13.62
C PHE A 485 3.52 -17.04 12.71
N ALA A 486 2.54 -16.36 13.32
CA ALA A 486 1.59 -15.54 12.60
C ALA A 486 1.85 -14.05 12.84
N TRP A 487 1.73 -13.24 11.80
CA TRP A 487 1.69 -11.78 11.93
C TRP A 487 0.82 -11.17 10.83
N GLY A 488 -0.03 -10.21 11.17
CA GLY A 488 -0.92 -9.57 10.20
C GLY A 488 -1.80 -10.57 9.43
N GLY A 489 -2.19 -11.68 10.06
CA GLY A 489 -2.96 -12.76 9.44
C GLY A 489 -2.23 -13.55 8.33
N LEU A 490 -0.91 -13.40 8.22
CA LEU A 490 -0.03 -14.27 7.43
C LEU A 490 0.63 -15.30 8.35
N GLN A 491 0.86 -16.49 7.82
CA GLN A 491 1.71 -17.50 8.46
C GLN A 491 3.11 -17.45 7.84
N ALA A 492 4.13 -17.40 8.68
CA ALA A 492 5.50 -17.49 8.24
C ALA A 492 5.82 -18.89 7.70
N GLY A 493 6.59 -18.96 6.61
CA GLY A 493 7.00 -20.21 5.98
C GLY A 493 8.43 -20.18 5.46
N SER A 494 8.76 -21.10 4.55
CA SER A 494 10.06 -21.20 3.86
C SER A 494 10.08 -20.57 2.47
N ALA A 495 8.95 -20.03 2.01
CA ALA A 495 8.77 -19.59 0.64
C ALA A 495 8.91 -18.07 0.49
N SER A 496 9.80 -17.66 -0.40
CA SER A 496 9.95 -16.29 -0.91
C SER A 496 9.27 -16.14 -2.28
N ARG A 497 9.35 -14.94 -2.87
CA ARG A 497 8.76 -14.60 -4.17
C ARG A 497 9.82 -14.07 -5.14
N ALA A 498 9.73 -14.52 -6.39
CA ALA A 498 10.54 -14.02 -7.49
C ALA A 498 10.05 -12.64 -8.00
N LEU A 499 10.61 -12.17 -9.11
CA LEU A 499 10.25 -10.88 -9.70
C LEU A 499 8.79 -10.91 -10.16
N ARG A 500 8.10 -9.77 -10.03
CA ARG A 500 6.68 -9.66 -10.44
C ARG A 500 6.48 -9.88 -11.94
N SER A 501 7.50 -9.58 -12.74
CA SER A 501 7.51 -9.78 -14.20
C SER A 501 7.63 -11.24 -14.63
N ASP A 502 7.92 -12.16 -13.70
CA ASP A 502 8.00 -13.58 -14.03
C ASP A 502 6.64 -14.12 -14.45
N ALA A 503 6.65 -15.20 -15.25
CA ALA A 503 5.45 -15.67 -15.95
C ALA A 503 4.26 -16.05 -15.03
N ALA A 504 4.51 -16.28 -13.74
CA ALA A 504 3.50 -16.65 -12.75
C ALA A 504 2.91 -15.42 -12.02
N PRO A 505 1.59 -15.36 -11.81
CA PRO A 505 0.96 -14.36 -10.95
C PRO A 505 1.58 -14.35 -9.55
N GLY A 506 2.06 -13.20 -9.09
CA GLY A 506 2.71 -13.02 -7.78
C GLY A 506 4.22 -13.22 -7.79
N GLY A 507 4.79 -13.51 -8.96
CA GLY A 507 6.15 -14.02 -9.11
C GLY A 507 6.20 -15.51 -8.77
N THR A 508 7.12 -16.22 -9.41
CA THR A 508 7.38 -17.63 -9.11
C THR A 508 7.71 -17.80 -7.62
N VAL A 509 7.12 -18.79 -6.95
CA VAL A 509 7.48 -19.13 -5.57
C VAL A 509 8.93 -19.61 -5.56
N ILE A 510 9.74 -19.04 -4.67
CA ILE A 510 11.12 -19.47 -4.45
C ILE A 510 11.17 -20.20 -3.11
N GLU A 511 11.31 -21.51 -3.13
CA GLU A 511 11.54 -22.28 -1.92
C GLU A 511 12.95 -22.05 -1.39
N ILE A 512 13.05 -21.57 -0.15
CA ILE A 512 14.33 -21.36 0.52
C ILE A 512 14.67 -22.64 1.29
N GLY A 513 15.73 -23.33 0.84
CA GLY A 513 16.15 -24.59 1.45
C GLY A 513 16.82 -24.40 2.83
N ALA A 514 17.52 -23.29 3.04
CA ALA A 514 18.10 -22.93 4.33
C ALA A 514 18.32 -21.42 4.46
N ALA A 515 18.28 -20.93 5.70
CA ALA A 515 18.55 -19.54 6.07
C ALA A 515 19.87 -19.02 5.46
N GLY A 516 20.93 -19.84 5.54
CA GLY A 516 22.25 -19.48 5.00
C GLY A 516 22.35 -19.45 3.46
N SER A 517 21.41 -20.07 2.73
CA SER A 517 21.41 -20.06 1.26
C SER A 517 20.56 -18.95 0.65
N TYR A 518 19.82 -18.20 1.46
CA TYR A 518 18.80 -17.24 1.04
C TYR A 518 19.26 -16.27 -0.06
N SER A 519 20.38 -15.55 0.18
CA SER A 519 20.89 -14.58 -0.79
C SER A 519 21.25 -15.22 -2.13
N GLN A 520 21.81 -16.44 -2.11
CA GLN A 520 22.17 -17.17 -3.32
C GLN A 520 20.91 -17.67 -4.06
N SER A 521 19.90 -18.13 -3.33
CA SER A 521 18.61 -18.55 -3.90
C SER A 521 17.90 -17.41 -4.62
N LEU A 522 17.94 -16.19 -4.06
CA LEU A 522 17.37 -15.00 -4.70
C LEU A 522 18.19 -14.51 -5.90
N LEU A 523 19.53 -14.52 -5.78
CA LEU A 523 20.41 -14.14 -6.88
C LEU A 523 20.26 -15.06 -8.10
N ALA A 524 19.99 -16.36 -7.89
CA ALA A 524 19.69 -17.31 -8.97
C ALA A 524 18.43 -16.94 -9.77
N HIS A 525 17.54 -16.11 -9.19
CA HIS A 525 16.35 -15.55 -9.83
C HIS A 525 16.55 -14.07 -10.24
N GLY A 526 17.79 -13.58 -10.28
CA GLY A 526 18.12 -12.21 -10.68
C GLY A 526 17.89 -11.14 -9.61
N ILE A 527 17.48 -11.51 -8.39
CA ILE A 527 17.23 -10.58 -7.31
C ILE A 527 18.54 -10.30 -6.56
N VAL A 528 18.99 -9.05 -6.64
CA VAL A 528 20.20 -8.58 -5.95
C VAL A 528 19.78 -7.88 -4.66
N LEU A 529 20.09 -8.45 -3.50
CA LEU A 529 19.64 -7.94 -2.19
C LEU A 529 20.42 -6.72 -1.67
N GLU A 530 21.72 -6.66 -1.95
CA GLU A 530 22.59 -5.62 -1.42
C GLU A 530 22.46 -4.34 -2.26
N HIS A 531 22.15 -3.22 -1.58
CA HIS A 531 21.93 -1.92 -2.21
C HIS A 531 23.15 -1.42 -2.99
N GLU A 532 24.33 -1.44 -2.35
CA GLU A 532 25.61 -1.03 -2.97
C GLU A 532 25.92 -1.85 -4.22
N THR A 533 25.69 -3.17 -4.18
CA THR A 533 25.86 -4.03 -5.35
C THR A 533 24.87 -3.66 -6.47
N ARG A 534 23.61 -3.36 -6.16
CA ARG A 534 22.65 -2.88 -7.16
C ARG A 534 23.10 -1.55 -7.78
N ALA A 535 23.46 -0.57 -6.96
CA ALA A 535 23.92 0.74 -7.42
C ALA A 535 25.13 0.65 -8.35
N ARG A 536 26.10 -0.21 -8.00
CA ARG A 536 27.26 -0.48 -8.85
C ARG A 536 26.87 -1.08 -10.20
N ILE A 537 26.01 -2.10 -10.21
CA ILE A 537 25.53 -2.73 -11.46
C ILE A 537 24.81 -1.71 -12.35
N ILE A 538 23.94 -0.88 -11.77
CA ILE A 538 23.22 0.19 -12.50
C ILE A 538 24.20 1.13 -13.18
N MET A 539 25.18 1.64 -12.43
CA MET A 539 26.16 2.61 -12.95
C MET A 539 27.05 1.98 -14.03
N GLU A 540 27.52 0.74 -13.82
CA GLU A 540 28.33 0.02 -14.81
C GLU A 540 27.57 -0.18 -16.14
N GLN A 541 26.33 -0.67 -16.08
CA GLN A 541 25.51 -0.86 -17.28
C GLN A 541 25.19 0.47 -17.97
N ALA A 542 24.83 1.50 -17.20
CA ALA A 542 24.51 2.81 -17.74
C ALA A 542 25.74 3.44 -18.43
N GLN A 543 26.92 3.36 -17.84
CA GLN A 543 28.17 3.86 -18.43
C GLN A 543 28.51 3.14 -19.74
N GLN A 544 28.33 1.82 -19.79
CA GLN A 544 28.52 1.03 -21.00
C GLN A 544 27.56 1.46 -22.12
N LEU A 545 26.29 1.68 -21.81
CA LEU A 545 25.29 2.15 -22.79
C LEU A 545 25.55 3.59 -23.24
N ALA A 546 25.97 4.47 -22.34
CA ALA A 546 26.31 5.85 -22.67
C ALA A 546 27.51 5.91 -23.62
N ALA A 547 28.55 5.09 -23.38
CA ALA A 547 29.71 5.00 -24.26
C ALA A 547 29.38 4.56 -25.69
N GLN A 548 28.33 3.78 -25.91
CA GLN A 548 27.88 3.36 -27.25
C GLN A 548 27.32 4.51 -28.10
N VAL A 549 26.97 5.64 -27.48
CA VAL A 549 26.39 6.82 -28.15
C VAL A 549 27.19 8.09 -27.92
N ASP A 550 28.46 7.95 -27.51
CA ASP A 550 29.34 9.07 -27.13
C ASP A 550 28.71 9.99 -26.07
N GLY A 551 27.84 9.42 -25.22
CA GLY A 551 27.13 10.10 -24.15
C GLY A 551 27.90 10.07 -22.84
N THR A 552 27.55 10.99 -21.93
CA THR A 552 28.03 11.01 -20.55
C THR A 552 26.86 10.96 -19.58
N ILE A 553 27.09 10.36 -18.41
CA ILE A 553 26.12 10.32 -17.32
C ILE A 553 26.48 11.41 -16.33
N ALA A 554 25.48 12.22 -15.98
CA ALA A 554 25.63 13.18 -14.90
C ALA A 554 25.78 12.44 -13.56
N ALA A 555 26.78 12.82 -12.76
CA ALA A 555 26.96 12.24 -11.45
C ALA A 555 25.87 12.74 -10.50
N ASP A 556 24.99 11.84 -10.09
CA ASP A 556 23.96 12.08 -9.08
C ASP A 556 23.85 10.85 -8.18
N ALA A 557 24.58 10.89 -7.07
CA ALA A 557 24.64 9.78 -6.12
C ALA A 557 23.30 9.57 -5.40
N ALA A 558 22.53 10.63 -5.16
CA ALA A 558 21.23 10.55 -4.53
C ALA A 558 20.22 9.85 -5.45
N LEU A 559 20.19 10.24 -6.73
CA LEU A 559 19.36 9.58 -7.73
C LEU A 559 19.76 8.11 -7.93
N LEU A 560 21.07 7.80 -7.96
CA LEU A 560 21.52 6.41 -8.07
C LEU A 560 21.06 5.56 -6.88
N ALA A 561 21.17 6.10 -5.66
CA ALA A 561 20.72 5.41 -4.45
C ALA A 561 19.21 5.19 -4.44
N GLU A 562 18.43 6.18 -4.88
CA GLU A 562 16.99 6.06 -5.05
C GLU A 562 16.63 4.99 -6.09
N VAL A 563 17.22 5.05 -7.29
CA VAL A 563 16.98 4.06 -8.36
C VAL A 563 17.34 2.64 -7.92
N ALA A 564 18.42 2.47 -7.17
CA ALA A 564 18.80 1.18 -6.59
C ALA A 564 17.75 0.64 -5.60
N ASN A 565 16.93 1.49 -4.99
CA ASN A 565 15.79 1.10 -4.16
C ASN A 565 14.47 0.98 -4.92
N LEU A 566 14.45 1.22 -6.23
CA LEU A 566 13.28 1.03 -7.10
C LEU A 566 13.30 -0.28 -7.89
N VAL A 567 14.41 -1.02 -7.88
CA VAL A 567 14.57 -2.27 -8.65
C VAL A 567 15.21 -3.38 -7.84
N GLU A 568 14.78 -4.62 -8.07
CA GLU A 568 15.41 -5.83 -7.51
C GLU A 568 16.41 -6.47 -8.48
N CYS A 569 16.17 -6.33 -9.79
CA CYS A 569 17.00 -6.86 -10.88
C CYS A 569 17.43 -5.72 -11.82
N PRO A 570 18.56 -5.06 -11.53
CA PRO A 570 19.01 -3.90 -12.30
C PRO A 570 19.21 -4.19 -13.80
N THR A 571 18.47 -3.47 -14.63
CA THR A 571 18.61 -3.51 -16.10
C THR A 571 18.55 -2.09 -16.66
N ALA A 572 19.65 -1.60 -17.20
CA ALA A 572 19.71 -0.33 -17.91
C ALA A 572 19.33 -0.51 -19.38
N PHE A 573 18.68 0.50 -19.95
CA PHE A 573 18.32 0.53 -21.37
C PHE A 573 18.63 1.90 -21.98
N LEU A 574 18.95 1.89 -23.27
CA LEU A 574 19.25 3.10 -24.03
C LEU A 574 18.01 3.54 -24.81
N GLY A 575 17.38 4.64 -24.37
CA GLY A 575 16.25 5.26 -25.06
C GLY A 575 16.68 6.30 -26.10
N ARG A 576 15.89 6.46 -27.17
CA ARG A 576 16.09 7.52 -28.18
C ARG A 576 14.91 8.47 -28.24
N LEU A 577 15.15 9.73 -27.90
CA LEU A 577 14.18 10.80 -28.08
C LEU A 577 14.39 11.53 -29.41
N LYS A 578 13.31 11.77 -30.17
CA LYS A 578 13.39 12.57 -31.41
C LYS A 578 13.70 14.03 -31.07
N LYS A 579 14.60 14.69 -31.81
CA LYS A 579 15.05 16.08 -31.59
C LYS A 579 13.93 17.11 -31.37
N ARG A 580 12.75 16.92 -31.98
CA ARG A 580 11.59 17.81 -31.77
C ARG A 580 11.08 17.84 -30.33
N PHE A 581 11.36 16.82 -29.52
CA PHE A 581 11.01 16.74 -28.11
C PHE A 581 12.11 17.29 -27.18
N TRP A 582 13.25 17.73 -27.73
CA TRP A 582 14.32 18.35 -26.94
C TRP A 582 13.98 19.80 -26.54
N ILE A 583 12.90 20.35 -27.10
CA ILE A 583 12.44 21.72 -26.82
C ILE A 583 11.18 21.65 -25.97
N CYS A 584 11.31 21.81 -24.67
CA CYS A 584 10.21 22.17 -23.79
C CYS A 584 9.75 23.60 -24.14
N ARG A 585 8.77 23.74 -25.04
CA ARG A 585 8.22 25.06 -25.41
C ARG A 585 7.22 25.52 -24.35
N LYS A 586 7.74 26.33 -23.41
CA LYS A 586 7.11 27.42 -22.63
C LYS A 586 5.89 27.11 -21.73
N ARG A 587 6.00 27.60 -20.49
CA ARG A 587 5.04 27.65 -19.35
C ARG A 587 4.95 26.39 -18.49
N CYS A 588 6.06 26.01 -17.86
CA CYS A 588 6.05 25.53 -16.48
C CYS A 588 7.15 26.28 -15.73
N TRP A 589 6.80 26.83 -14.56
CA TRP A 589 7.76 27.42 -13.64
C TRP A 589 8.71 26.34 -13.13
N CYS A 590 10.00 26.46 -13.44
CA CYS A 590 11.11 25.98 -12.62
C CYS A 590 12.35 26.81 -13.02
N ARG A 591 13.15 27.19 -12.02
CA ARG A 591 14.42 27.89 -12.22
C ARG A 591 15.41 27.08 -13.02
#